data_AF-A0A1N7U283-F1
#
_entry.id   AF-A0A1N7U283-F1
#
_cell.length_a   1.000
_cell.length_b   1.000
_cell.length_c   1.000
_cell.angle_alpha   90.00
_cell.angle_beta   90.00
_cell.angle_gamma   90.00
#
_symmetry.space_group_name_H-M   'P 1'
#
loop_
_entity.id
_entity.type
_entity.pdbx_description
1 polymer ?
#
loop_
_entity_poly.entity_id
_entity_poly.type
_entity_poly.pdbx_seq_one_letter_code
_entity_poly.pdbx_strand_id
1 'polypeptide(L)'
;MKKAVLLLAILMMTACVTAPENLIVKNGYAVDTTHTSPNQNERIRFLVLHYTVFDDKNSLDALTNGTASAHYLAYSTPHKHHNLPVVLQLVPEAKRAWHAGVSHWGNRANLNDTSIGIEIVNAGFIEGPTGRLWFPYTEAQLALVKHLAADVIKRYAIEPQNVVGHSDIAPFRKSDPGPLFPWQALSEHGIGAWPDAVTVHKHLAGRPESQTVDVSIVQRALATYGYTIPQSGVLDDETRQVIRAFQMHFRPAGISGIPDAETEAVALALVEKYLS
;
A
#
# COMPACT_ATOMS: atom_id res chain seq x y z
N MET A 1 75.66 9.28 53.55
CA MET A 1 75.37 8.39 52.41
C MET A 1 73.89 8.05 52.39
N LYS A 2 73.07 8.76 51.61
CA LYS A 2 71.73 8.31 51.21
C LYS A 2 71.57 8.68 49.74
N LYS A 3 71.62 7.68 48.85
CA LYS A 3 71.47 7.84 47.41
C LYS A 3 69.97 8.01 47.11
N ALA A 4 69.59 9.17 46.56
CA ALA A 4 68.30 9.36 45.93
C ALA A 4 68.35 8.71 44.55
N VAL A 5 67.44 7.77 44.27
CA VAL A 5 67.19 7.25 42.93
C VAL A 5 65.79 7.73 42.56
N LEU A 6 65.73 8.74 41.68
CA LEU A 6 64.50 9.23 41.10
C LEU A 6 64.21 8.37 39.85
N LEU A 7 63.27 7.43 39.96
CA LEU A 7 62.76 6.69 38.81
C LEU A 7 61.85 7.64 38.00
N LEU A 8 62.29 8.04 36.83
CA LEU A 8 61.47 8.79 35.88
C LEU A 8 60.59 7.78 35.11
N ALA A 9 59.33 7.67 35.51
CA ALA A 9 58.34 6.90 34.77
C ALA A 9 57.96 7.67 33.49
N ILE A 10 58.41 7.18 32.34
CA ILE A 10 58.00 7.70 31.02
C ILE A 10 56.59 7.17 30.76
N LEU A 11 55.60 8.06 30.95
CA LEU A 11 54.21 7.80 30.60
C LEU A 11 54.07 7.87 29.07
N MET A 12 54.04 6.72 28.38
CA MET A 12 53.67 6.68 26.97
C MET A 12 52.17 6.95 26.85
N MET A 13 51.82 8.20 26.56
CA MET A 13 50.47 8.58 26.15
C MET A 13 50.24 8.06 24.72
N THR A 14 49.72 6.84 24.59
CA THR A 14 49.10 6.39 23.34
C THR A 14 47.82 7.20 23.14
N ALA A 15 47.90 8.28 22.36
CA ALA A 15 46.71 8.94 21.85
C ALA A 15 46.02 7.99 20.87
N CYS A 16 44.99 7.28 21.33
CA CYS A 16 43.99 6.73 20.42
C CYS A 16 43.31 7.91 19.74
N VAL A 17 43.79 8.27 18.55
CA VAL A 17 43.04 9.14 17.65
C VAL A 17 41.82 8.33 17.25
N THR A 18 40.72 8.51 17.97
CA THR A 18 39.41 8.03 17.53
C THR A 18 39.20 8.63 16.15
N ALA A 19 39.04 7.77 15.14
CA ALA A 19 38.63 8.23 13.82
C ALA A 19 37.43 9.17 13.97
N PRO A 20 37.34 10.26 13.19
CA PRO A 20 36.16 11.13 13.20
C PRO A 20 34.90 10.27 13.16
N GLU A 21 33.91 10.54 14.00
CA GLU A 21 32.67 9.72 14.11
C GLU A 21 31.95 9.53 12.75
N ASN A 22 32.27 10.37 11.76
CA ASN A 22 31.73 10.35 10.40
C ASN A 22 32.51 9.48 9.41
N LEU A 23 33.65 8.89 9.80
CA LEU A 23 34.40 7.93 8.96
C LEU A 23 34.06 6.49 9.37
N ILE A 24 33.20 5.85 8.59
CA ILE A 24 32.86 4.43 8.77
C ILE A 24 33.92 3.59 8.04
N VAL A 25 34.86 3.01 8.79
CA VAL A 25 35.89 2.12 8.24
C VAL A 25 35.25 0.82 7.76
N LYS A 26 35.56 0.43 6.52
CA LYS A 26 35.16 -0.82 5.87
C LYS A 26 36.43 -1.61 5.49
N ASN A 27 36.24 -2.81 4.94
CA ASN A 27 37.38 -3.60 4.48
C ASN A 27 38.03 -2.94 3.25
N GLY A 28 39.17 -2.29 3.44
CA GLY A 28 39.98 -1.66 2.38
C GLY A 28 39.63 -0.22 2.01
N TYR A 29 38.66 0.42 2.69
CA TYR A 29 38.28 1.83 2.46
C TYR A 29 37.54 2.41 3.67
N ALA A 30 37.29 3.72 3.69
CA ALA A 30 36.43 4.38 4.67
C ALA A 30 35.33 5.18 3.95
N VAL A 31 34.13 5.22 4.53
CA VAL A 31 33.01 6.03 4.05
C VAL A 31 32.93 7.30 4.89
N ASP A 32 33.03 8.46 4.24
CA ASP A 32 32.77 9.74 4.88
C ASP A 32 31.29 10.12 4.77
N THR A 33 30.61 10.17 5.91
CA THR A 33 29.19 10.54 6.03
C THR A 33 28.99 11.98 6.50
N THR A 34 30.03 12.83 6.47
CA THR A 34 29.95 14.23 6.90
C THR A 34 29.01 15.07 6.02
N HIS A 35 28.85 14.70 4.75
CA HIS A 35 27.99 15.40 3.80
C HIS A 35 26.78 14.56 3.44
N THR A 36 25.57 15.02 3.78
CA THR A 36 24.30 14.39 3.40
C THR A 36 23.52 15.28 2.44
N SER A 37 22.83 14.67 1.48
CA SER A 37 21.99 15.40 0.52
C SER A 37 20.55 15.47 1.02
N PRO A 38 19.90 16.64 1.02
CA PRO A 38 18.47 16.75 1.29
C PRO A 38 17.60 16.20 0.13
N ASN A 39 18.19 15.99 -1.05
CA ASN A 39 17.48 15.50 -2.25
C ASN A 39 17.37 13.97 -2.23
N GLN A 40 16.64 13.43 -1.26
CA GLN A 40 16.40 12.00 -1.08
C GLN A 40 14.96 11.74 -0.61
N ASN A 41 14.48 10.52 -0.85
CA ASN A 41 13.19 10.04 -0.35
C ASN A 41 13.26 8.52 -0.14
N GLU A 42 12.18 7.98 0.44
CA GLU A 42 12.06 6.55 0.69
C GLU A 42 11.85 5.74 -0.59
N ARG A 43 12.42 4.53 -0.63
CA ARG A 43 12.22 3.59 -1.74
C ARG A 43 10.80 3.03 -1.74
N ILE A 44 10.25 2.78 -0.55
CA ILE A 44 8.86 2.39 -0.36
C ILE A 44 7.99 3.61 -0.58
N ARG A 45 6.99 3.48 -1.46
CA ARG A 45 6.09 4.57 -1.85
C ARG A 45 4.62 4.13 -1.90
N PHE A 46 4.34 2.84 -1.80
CA PHE A 46 3.00 2.27 -1.91
C PHE A 46 2.69 1.33 -0.75
N LEU A 47 1.42 1.25 -0.42
CA LEU A 47 0.85 0.21 0.45
C LEU A 47 -0.21 -0.54 -0.35
N VAL A 48 -0.04 -1.85 -0.51
CA VAL A 48 -0.97 -2.71 -1.26
C VAL A 48 -1.68 -3.66 -0.30
N LEU A 49 -3.01 -3.63 -0.36
CA LEU A 49 -3.90 -4.43 0.49
C LEU A 49 -4.43 -5.63 -0.30
N HIS A 50 -4.41 -6.81 0.33
CA HIS A 50 -4.77 -8.11 -0.27
C HIS A 50 -5.73 -8.87 0.64
N TYR A 51 -6.39 -9.89 0.09
CA TYR A 51 -6.94 -11.00 0.88
C TYR A 51 -6.30 -12.32 0.46
N THR A 52 -6.31 -13.29 1.38
CA THR A 52 -5.59 -14.55 1.17
C THR A 52 -6.37 -15.67 0.46
N VAL A 53 -7.72 -15.65 0.48
CA VAL A 53 -8.62 -16.77 0.10
C VAL A 53 -8.43 -18.09 0.86
N PHE A 54 -7.69 -18.07 1.98
CA PHE A 54 -7.41 -19.24 2.81
C PHE A 54 -7.83 -18.99 4.27
N ASP A 55 -7.80 -20.03 5.10
CA ASP A 55 -7.81 -19.88 6.56
C ASP A 55 -6.44 -19.41 7.10
N ASP A 56 -6.36 -19.12 8.40
CA ASP A 56 -5.14 -18.59 9.03
C ASP A 56 -3.90 -19.48 8.81
N LYS A 57 -4.06 -20.79 8.99
CA LYS A 57 -2.96 -21.76 8.86
C LYS A 57 -2.48 -21.85 7.42
N ASN A 58 -3.42 -22.01 6.49
CA ASN A 58 -3.10 -22.16 5.07
C ASN A 58 -2.60 -20.84 4.45
N SER A 59 -3.05 -19.69 4.94
CA SER A 59 -2.50 -18.38 4.58
C SER A 59 -1.04 -18.24 4.99
N LEU A 60 -0.71 -18.61 6.23
CA LEU A 60 0.68 -18.56 6.71
C LEU A 60 1.59 -19.49 5.91
N ASP A 61 1.14 -20.72 5.65
CA ASP A 61 1.91 -21.70 4.88
C ASP A 61 2.15 -21.23 3.44
N ALA A 62 1.11 -20.72 2.77
CA ALA A 62 1.22 -20.21 1.41
C ALA A 62 2.19 -19.03 1.28
N LEU A 63 2.29 -18.17 2.31
CA LEU A 63 3.13 -16.96 2.30
C LEU A 63 4.55 -17.18 2.83
N THR A 64 4.84 -18.32 3.46
CA THR A 64 6.17 -18.65 4.00
C THR A 64 6.85 -19.80 3.26
N ASN A 65 6.09 -20.76 2.75
CA ASN A 65 6.58 -21.95 2.05
C ASN A 65 6.15 -22.01 0.58
N GLY A 66 5.28 -21.09 0.14
CA GLY A 66 4.81 -21.01 -1.25
C GLY A 66 5.71 -20.16 -2.16
N THR A 67 5.14 -19.75 -3.30
CA THR A 67 5.81 -18.93 -4.33
C THR A 67 5.50 -17.44 -4.22
N ALA A 68 4.60 -17.06 -3.31
CA ALA A 68 4.26 -15.68 -2.99
C ALA A 68 4.62 -15.38 -1.53
N SER A 69 4.76 -14.10 -1.20
CA SER A 69 4.98 -13.66 0.18
C SER A 69 4.45 -12.23 0.36
N ALA A 70 4.18 -11.86 1.60
CA ALA A 70 3.78 -10.50 1.97
C ALA A 70 4.66 -9.98 3.10
N HIS A 71 4.66 -8.67 3.32
CA HIS A 71 5.38 -8.10 4.45
C HIS A 71 4.66 -8.42 5.74
N TYR A 72 3.33 -8.32 5.73
CA TYR A 72 2.48 -8.57 6.89
C TYR A 72 1.32 -9.51 6.58
N LEU A 73 0.92 -10.31 7.57
CA LEU A 73 -0.27 -11.16 7.55
C LEU A 73 -1.14 -10.89 8.78
N ALA A 74 -2.40 -10.50 8.55
CA ALA A 74 -3.41 -10.29 9.57
C ALA A 74 -4.43 -11.45 9.59
N TYR A 75 -4.36 -12.30 10.62
CA TYR A 75 -5.28 -13.42 10.83
C TYR A 75 -6.73 -13.00 10.98
N SER A 76 -7.65 -13.92 10.66
CA SER A 76 -9.10 -13.81 10.79
C SER A 76 -9.53 -13.38 12.19
N THR A 77 -8.85 -13.95 13.18
CA THR A 77 -8.96 -13.62 14.60
C THR A 77 -7.56 -13.36 15.15
N PRO A 78 -7.06 -12.11 15.12
CA PRO A 78 -5.72 -11.81 15.59
C PRO A 78 -5.54 -12.22 17.05
N HIS A 79 -4.49 -13.00 17.33
CA HIS A 79 -4.09 -13.30 18.70
C HIS A 79 -3.73 -12.01 19.44
N LYS A 80 -3.82 -12.02 20.77
CA LYS A 80 -3.44 -10.87 21.59
C LYS A 80 -2.15 -11.15 22.36
N HIS A 81 -1.26 -10.17 22.37
CA HIS A 81 -0.10 -10.13 23.26
C HIS A 81 -0.21 -8.87 24.13
N HIS A 82 -0.30 -9.05 25.45
CA HIS A 82 -0.57 -7.95 26.40
C HIS A 82 -1.77 -7.07 25.99
N ASN A 83 -2.89 -7.70 25.63
CA ASN A 83 -4.13 -7.07 25.14
C ASN A 83 -4.04 -6.33 23.77
N LEU A 84 -2.89 -6.34 23.11
CA LEU A 84 -2.73 -5.77 21.77
C LEU A 84 -2.88 -6.86 20.71
N PRO A 85 -3.62 -6.63 19.61
CA PRO A 85 -3.69 -7.57 18.50
C PRO A 85 -2.32 -7.73 17.83
N VAL A 86 -1.97 -8.96 17.50
CA VAL A 86 -0.70 -9.32 16.86
C VAL A 86 -0.91 -9.41 15.36
N VAL A 87 -0.07 -8.70 14.61
CA VAL A 87 0.16 -8.93 13.18
C VAL A 87 1.47 -9.71 13.01
N LEU A 88 1.53 -10.60 12.02
CA LEU A 88 2.77 -11.31 11.69
C LEU A 88 3.55 -10.51 10.64
N GLN A 89 4.84 -10.27 10.89
CA GLN A 89 5.76 -9.78 9.86
C GLN A 89 6.51 -10.96 9.25
N LEU A 90 6.27 -11.24 7.96
CA LEU A 90 6.87 -12.39 7.27
C LEU A 90 8.12 -11.99 6.48
N VAL A 91 8.14 -10.75 5.97
CA VAL A 91 9.28 -10.17 5.23
C VAL A 91 9.60 -8.80 5.84
N PRO A 92 10.87 -8.53 6.21
CA PRO A 92 11.29 -7.19 6.64
C PRO A 92 10.99 -6.14 5.57
N GLU A 93 10.49 -4.96 5.94
CA GLU A 93 10.13 -3.89 5.00
C GLU A 93 11.28 -3.37 4.13
N ALA A 94 12.53 -3.55 4.57
CA ALA A 94 13.73 -3.24 3.78
C ALA A 94 14.02 -4.26 2.67
N LYS A 95 13.28 -5.38 2.63
CA LYS A 95 13.39 -6.43 1.61
C LYS A 95 12.14 -6.44 0.73
N ARG A 96 12.28 -7.02 -0.46
CA ARG A 96 11.19 -7.19 -1.42
C ARG A 96 10.37 -8.46 -1.09
N ALA A 97 9.12 -8.30 -0.67
CA ALA A 97 8.14 -9.39 -0.69
C ALA A 97 7.55 -9.61 -2.09
N TRP A 98 6.96 -10.78 -2.35
CA TRP A 98 6.42 -11.17 -3.66
C TRP A 98 4.89 -11.24 -3.61
N HIS A 99 4.22 -10.08 -3.55
CA HIS A 99 2.76 -9.98 -3.37
C HIS A 99 2.04 -9.39 -4.59
N ALA A 100 2.56 -8.31 -5.19
CA ALA A 100 1.91 -7.61 -6.30
C ALA A 100 1.97 -8.38 -7.63
N GLY A 101 3.11 -9.02 -7.93
CA GLY A 101 3.36 -9.66 -9.23
C GLY A 101 3.39 -8.63 -10.38
N VAL A 102 2.97 -9.03 -11.58
CA VAL A 102 2.78 -8.09 -12.70
C VAL A 102 1.71 -7.08 -12.31
N SER A 103 2.12 -5.81 -12.20
CA SER A 103 1.35 -4.72 -11.60
C SER A 103 1.81 -3.36 -12.13
N HIS A 104 0.88 -2.41 -12.20
CA HIS A 104 1.13 -1.02 -12.61
C HIS A 104 0.29 -0.05 -11.78
N TRP A 105 0.87 1.10 -11.42
CA TRP A 105 0.14 2.21 -10.79
C TRP A 105 0.83 3.53 -11.10
N GLY A 106 0.09 4.47 -11.69
CA GLY A 106 0.65 5.69 -12.27
C GLY A 106 1.74 5.37 -13.28
N ASN A 107 2.92 5.95 -13.10
CA ASN A 107 4.08 5.72 -13.97
C ASN A 107 5.00 4.57 -13.52
N ARG A 108 4.58 3.73 -12.57
CA ARG A 108 5.40 2.63 -12.06
C ARG A 108 4.82 1.27 -12.42
N ALA A 109 5.74 0.34 -12.67
CA ALA A 109 5.48 -1.07 -12.89
C ALA A 109 6.20 -1.89 -11.82
N ASN A 110 5.85 -3.18 -11.68
CA ASN A 110 6.47 -4.13 -10.75
C ASN A 110 6.47 -3.61 -9.30
N LEU A 111 5.27 -3.36 -8.76
CA LEU A 111 5.12 -2.64 -7.49
C LEU A 111 5.78 -3.33 -6.30
N ASN A 112 6.03 -4.64 -6.35
CA ASN A 112 6.85 -5.37 -5.36
C ASN A 112 8.14 -4.62 -4.97
N ASP A 113 8.76 -3.91 -5.91
CA ASP A 113 10.04 -3.22 -5.69
C ASP A 113 9.92 -1.98 -4.79
N THR A 114 8.72 -1.40 -4.66
CA THR A 114 8.49 -0.11 -4.00
C THR A 114 7.26 -0.09 -3.10
N SER A 115 6.72 -1.27 -2.74
CA SER A 115 5.51 -1.37 -1.93
C SER A 115 5.67 -2.26 -0.71
N ILE A 116 4.93 -1.90 0.35
CA ILE A 116 4.58 -2.83 1.42
C ILE A 116 3.29 -3.55 1.06
N GLY A 117 3.21 -4.83 1.42
CA GLY A 117 2.07 -5.71 1.14
C GLY A 117 1.50 -6.24 2.44
N ILE A 118 0.21 -6.02 2.68
CA ILE A 118 -0.53 -6.54 3.82
C ILE A 118 -1.57 -7.55 3.30
N GLU A 119 -1.39 -8.81 3.69
CA GLU A 119 -2.34 -9.88 3.46
C GLU A 119 -3.31 -9.98 4.63
N ILE A 120 -4.61 -10.04 4.33
CA ILE A 120 -5.66 -10.11 5.34
C ILE A 120 -6.42 -11.41 5.13
N VAL A 121 -6.50 -12.26 6.16
CA VAL A 121 -7.17 -13.55 6.03
C VAL A 121 -8.67 -13.34 5.82
N ASN A 122 -9.13 -13.60 4.60
CA ASN A 122 -10.52 -13.46 4.19
C ASN A 122 -10.77 -14.40 3.01
N ALA A 123 -11.94 -15.01 2.96
CA ALA A 123 -12.30 -15.99 1.93
C ALA A 123 -12.53 -15.36 0.53
N GLY A 124 -12.53 -14.04 0.42
CA GLY A 124 -12.75 -13.31 -0.83
C GLY A 124 -14.21 -13.36 -1.24
N PHE A 125 -14.52 -14.16 -2.26
CA PHE A 125 -15.88 -14.39 -2.72
C PHE A 125 -16.09 -15.82 -3.20
N ILE A 126 -17.36 -16.24 -3.24
CA ILE A 126 -17.81 -17.39 -4.02
C ILE A 126 -18.72 -16.94 -5.16
N GLU A 127 -18.65 -17.63 -6.30
CA GLU A 127 -19.60 -17.43 -7.38
C GLU A 127 -20.95 -18.06 -7.00
N GLY A 128 -22.03 -17.30 -7.13
CA GLY A 128 -23.39 -17.73 -6.86
C GLY A 128 -24.33 -17.50 -8.04
N PRO A 129 -25.59 -17.96 -7.96
CA PRO A 129 -26.55 -17.89 -9.07
C PRO A 129 -26.87 -16.46 -9.54
N THR A 130 -26.71 -15.47 -8.67
CA THR A 130 -27.01 -14.05 -8.93
C THR A 130 -25.75 -13.17 -8.91
N GLY A 131 -24.56 -13.77 -8.95
CA GLY A 131 -23.27 -13.07 -8.89
C GLY A 131 -22.43 -13.49 -7.69
N ARG A 132 -21.40 -12.69 -7.39
CA ARG A 132 -20.43 -12.97 -6.32
C ARG A 132 -20.99 -12.65 -4.94
N LEU A 133 -20.87 -13.61 -4.02
CA LEU A 133 -21.07 -13.38 -2.60
C LEU A 133 -19.71 -13.12 -1.96
N TRP A 134 -19.51 -11.90 -1.47
CA TRP A 134 -18.27 -11.46 -0.82
C TRP A 134 -18.31 -11.70 0.69
N PHE A 135 -17.17 -12.05 1.27
CA PHE A 135 -17.06 -12.30 2.71
C PHE A 135 -16.60 -11.05 3.47
N PRO A 136 -17.27 -10.68 4.58
CA PRO A 136 -16.89 -9.50 5.35
C PRO A 136 -15.58 -9.72 6.12
N TYR A 137 -14.89 -8.64 6.45
CA TYR A 137 -13.75 -8.64 7.36
C TYR A 137 -14.23 -8.52 8.81
N THR A 138 -13.50 -9.10 9.76
CA THR A 138 -13.84 -8.93 11.18
C THR A 138 -13.42 -7.55 11.69
N GLU A 139 -14.14 -7.00 12.67
CA GLU A 139 -13.78 -5.72 13.28
C GLU A 139 -12.36 -5.74 13.88
N ALA A 140 -11.96 -6.87 14.46
CA ALA A 140 -10.63 -7.05 15.03
C ALA A 140 -9.52 -6.98 13.97
N GLN A 141 -9.74 -7.57 12.79
CA GLN A 141 -8.83 -7.45 11.65
C GLN A 141 -8.72 -6.00 11.18
N LEU A 142 -9.87 -5.35 10.97
CA LEU A 142 -9.91 -3.99 10.44
C LEU A 142 -9.24 -2.99 11.39
N ALA A 143 -9.46 -3.13 12.70
CA ALA A 143 -8.77 -2.32 13.71
C ALA A 143 -7.24 -2.51 13.65
N LEU A 144 -6.78 -3.77 13.60
CA LEU A 144 -5.34 -4.08 13.48
C LEU A 144 -4.74 -3.50 12.19
N VAL A 145 -5.37 -3.76 11.05
CA VAL A 145 -4.90 -3.29 9.73
C VAL A 145 -4.86 -1.78 9.67
N LYS A 146 -5.85 -1.09 10.25
CA LYS A 146 -5.88 0.37 10.34
C LYS A 146 -4.69 0.93 11.13
N HIS A 147 -4.39 0.36 12.30
CA HIS A 147 -3.22 0.77 13.08
C HIS A 147 -1.90 0.53 12.32
N LEU A 148 -1.74 -0.65 11.74
CA LEU A 148 -0.55 -1.00 10.96
C LEU A 148 -0.40 -0.09 9.73
N ALA A 149 -1.46 0.14 8.97
CA ALA A 149 -1.43 0.97 7.78
C ALA A 149 -1.04 2.41 8.11
N ALA A 150 -1.59 3.00 9.17
CA ALA A 150 -1.21 4.33 9.65
C ALA A 150 0.28 4.41 9.99
N ASP A 151 0.83 3.40 10.68
CA ASP A 151 2.25 3.35 11.04
C ASP A 151 3.16 3.25 9.80
N VAL A 152 2.80 2.41 8.82
CA VAL A 152 3.55 2.25 7.58
C VAL A 152 3.50 3.53 6.74
N ILE A 153 2.31 4.13 6.61
CA ILE A 153 2.10 5.38 5.87
C ILE A 153 2.95 6.50 6.47
N LYS A 154 2.91 6.66 7.79
CA LYS A 154 3.70 7.68 8.50
C LYS A 154 5.19 7.46 8.33
N ARG A 155 5.66 6.20 8.41
CA ARG A 155 7.09 5.85 8.31
C ARG A 155 7.68 6.17 6.95
N TYR A 156 6.92 5.93 5.89
CA TYR A 156 7.38 6.08 4.51
C TYR A 156 6.82 7.31 3.78
N ALA A 157 6.07 8.16 4.49
CA ALA A 157 5.36 9.30 3.91
C ALA A 157 4.57 8.89 2.64
N ILE A 158 3.81 7.80 2.73
CA ILE A 158 3.04 7.27 1.60
C ILE A 158 1.87 8.21 1.34
N GLU A 159 1.84 8.77 0.13
CA GLU A 159 0.73 9.63 -0.32
C GLU A 159 -0.60 8.85 -0.35
N PRO A 160 -1.75 9.48 -0.05
CA PRO A 160 -3.04 8.79 0.05
C PRO A 160 -3.42 7.97 -1.19
N GLN A 161 -3.17 8.48 -2.39
CA GLN A 161 -3.44 7.81 -3.66
C GLN A 161 -2.53 6.60 -3.95
N ASN A 162 -1.52 6.37 -3.10
CA ASN A 162 -0.61 5.21 -3.19
C ASN A 162 -0.95 4.11 -2.18
N VAL A 163 -2.07 4.24 -1.45
CA VAL A 163 -2.68 3.15 -0.68
C VAL A 163 -3.76 2.52 -1.54
N VAL A 164 -3.51 1.30 -2.00
CA VAL A 164 -4.26 0.68 -3.11
C VAL A 164 -4.61 -0.77 -2.80
N GLY A 165 -5.68 -1.28 -3.40
CA GLY A 165 -5.96 -2.70 -3.45
C GLY A 165 -5.12 -3.40 -4.51
N HIS A 166 -4.98 -4.73 -4.41
CA HIS A 166 -4.36 -5.50 -5.48
C HIS A 166 -5.14 -5.38 -6.80
N SER A 167 -6.47 -5.25 -6.72
CA SER A 167 -7.35 -4.99 -7.86
C SER A 167 -7.01 -3.71 -8.60
N ASP A 168 -6.48 -2.69 -7.91
CA ASP A 168 -6.19 -1.40 -8.55
C ASP A 168 -4.97 -1.48 -9.44
N ILE A 169 -3.97 -2.25 -9.00
CA ILE A 169 -2.67 -2.35 -9.64
C ILE A 169 -2.60 -3.52 -10.64
N ALA A 170 -3.55 -4.46 -10.56
CA ALA A 170 -3.67 -5.63 -11.42
C ALA A 170 -5.14 -5.95 -11.77
N PRO A 171 -5.91 -5.00 -12.34
CA PRO A 171 -7.37 -5.10 -12.51
C PRO A 171 -7.81 -6.27 -13.39
N PHE A 172 -6.95 -6.74 -14.31
CA PHE A 172 -7.23 -7.86 -15.20
C PHE A 172 -7.07 -9.24 -14.56
N ARG A 173 -6.56 -9.30 -13.31
CA ARG A 173 -6.15 -10.57 -12.68
C ARG A 173 -6.61 -10.68 -11.23
N LYS A 174 -6.88 -9.56 -10.57
CA LYS A 174 -7.07 -9.49 -9.12
C LYS A 174 -8.34 -8.74 -8.78
N SER A 175 -8.97 -9.13 -7.67
CA SER A 175 -10.21 -8.51 -7.19
C SER A 175 -10.16 -8.20 -5.69
N ASP A 176 -9.03 -8.45 -5.06
CA ASP A 176 -8.74 -8.18 -3.65
C ASP A 176 -8.30 -6.73 -3.42
N PRO A 177 -8.64 -6.13 -2.25
CA PRO A 177 -9.33 -6.73 -1.10
C PRO A 177 -10.86 -6.79 -1.23
N GLY A 178 -11.41 -6.45 -2.40
CA GLY A 178 -12.84 -6.55 -2.70
C GLY A 178 -13.69 -5.39 -2.16
N PRO A 179 -14.98 -5.35 -2.51
CA PRO A 179 -15.89 -4.24 -2.20
C PRO A 179 -16.30 -4.15 -0.73
N LEU A 180 -16.08 -5.21 0.06
CA LEU A 180 -16.38 -5.20 1.50
C LEU A 180 -15.21 -4.69 2.35
N PHE A 181 -14.08 -4.35 1.73
CA PHE A 181 -13.00 -3.67 2.44
C PHE A 181 -13.37 -2.19 2.66
N PRO A 182 -13.32 -1.67 3.89
CA PRO A 182 -13.95 -0.39 4.24
C PRO A 182 -13.04 0.81 3.95
N TRP A 183 -12.72 1.03 2.67
CA TRP A 183 -11.83 2.10 2.21
C TRP A 183 -12.21 3.49 2.74
N GLN A 184 -13.49 3.85 2.70
CA GLN A 184 -13.98 5.12 3.23
C GLN A 184 -13.64 5.29 4.72
N ALA A 185 -13.92 4.29 5.55
CA ALA A 185 -13.66 4.33 6.98
C ALA A 185 -12.16 4.42 7.30
N LEU A 186 -11.30 3.85 6.46
CA LEU A 186 -9.84 4.02 6.56
C LEU A 186 -9.43 5.45 6.21
N SER A 187 -9.99 6.02 5.14
CA SER A 187 -9.66 7.38 4.70
C SER A 187 -10.02 8.46 5.73
N GLU A 188 -11.10 8.25 6.49
CA GLU A 188 -11.49 9.10 7.64
C GLU A 188 -10.43 9.14 8.75
N HIS A 189 -9.50 8.18 8.74
CA HIS A 189 -8.37 8.09 9.65
C HIS A 189 -7.03 8.40 8.98
N GLY A 190 -7.06 9.07 7.81
CA GLY A 190 -5.88 9.46 7.05
C GLY A 190 -5.20 8.29 6.31
N ILE A 191 -5.89 7.17 6.13
CA ILE A 191 -5.35 5.99 5.45
C ILE A 191 -6.00 5.88 4.06
N GLY A 192 -5.22 6.24 3.05
CA GLY A 192 -5.64 6.15 1.66
C GLY A 192 -6.54 7.29 1.20
N ALA A 193 -6.79 7.30 -0.11
CA ALA A 193 -7.56 8.34 -0.77
C ALA A 193 -9.07 8.08 -0.69
N TRP A 194 -9.83 9.16 -0.56
CA TRP A 194 -11.29 9.18 -0.77
C TRP A 194 -11.72 10.55 -1.33
N PRO A 195 -12.71 10.59 -2.24
CA PRO A 195 -13.20 11.86 -2.80
C PRO A 195 -13.99 12.67 -1.77
N ASP A 196 -13.96 13.99 -1.90
CA ASP A 196 -14.83 14.87 -1.11
C ASP A 196 -16.25 14.87 -1.70
N ALA A 197 -17.26 14.64 -0.86
CA ALA A 197 -18.66 14.56 -1.29
C ALA A 197 -19.13 15.84 -2.02
N VAL A 198 -18.63 17.01 -1.62
CA VAL A 198 -18.92 18.30 -2.28
C VAL A 198 -18.37 18.33 -3.71
N THR A 199 -17.15 17.82 -3.91
CA THR A 199 -16.50 17.76 -5.23
C THR A 199 -17.17 16.72 -6.13
N VAL A 200 -17.59 15.58 -5.57
CA VAL A 200 -18.42 14.59 -6.31
C VAL A 200 -19.73 15.23 -6.75
N HIS A 201 -20.44 15.93 -5.85
CA HIS A 201 -21.69 16.60 -6.18
C HIS A 201 -21.51 17.67 -7.28
N LYS A 202 -20.42 18.44 -7.22
CA LYS A 202 -20.02 19.38 -8.28
C LYS A 202 -19.88 18.68 -9.64
N HIS A 203 -19.16 17.55 -9.69
CA HIS A 203 -18.96 16.79 -10.95
C HIS A 203 -20.21 16.04 -11.42
N LEU A 204 -21.12 15.65 -10.53
CA LEU A 204 -22.43 15.13 -10.92
C LEU A 204 -23.24 16.18 -11.70
N ALA A 205 -23.10 17.46 -11.34
CA ALA A 205 -23.71 18.59 -12.04
C ALA A 205 -25.24 18.44 -12.23
N GLY A 206 -25.92 17.88 -11.22
CA GLY A 206 -27.37 17.65 -11.24
C GLY A 206 -27.84 16.44 -12.07
N ARG A 207 -26.92 15.67 -12.67
CA ARG A 207 -27.25 14.41 -13.37
C ARG A 207 -27.68 13.35 -12.36
N PRO A 208 -28.66 12.48 -12.69
CA PRO A 208 -28.92 11.27 -11.93
C PRO A 208 -27.66 10.39 -11.85
N GLU A 209 -27.37 9.80 -10.69
CA GLU A 209 -26.18 8.96 -10.46
C GLU A 209 -26.03 7.83 -11.47
N SER A 210 -27.16 7.23 -11.89
CA SER A 210 -27.24 6.13 -12.85
C SER A 210 -27.19 6.55 -14.33
N GLN A 211 -27.11 7.85 -14.62
CA GLN A 211 -27.07 8.33 -16.00
C GLN A 211 -25.83 7.78 -16.72
N THR A 212 -26.02 7.34 -17.96
CA THR A 212 -24.90 6.90 -18.81
C THR A 212 -23.95 8.04 -19.11
N VAL A 213 -22.67 7.72 -19.26
CA VAL A 213 -21.59 8.69 -19.47
C VAL A 213 -20.74 8.34 -20.69
N ASP A 214 -19.96 9.31 -21.15
CA ASP A 214 -18.94 9.10 -22.17
C ASP A 214 -17.77 8.34 -21.55
N VAL A 215 -17.57 7.10 -21.99
CA VAL A 215 -16.52 6.20 -21.50
C VAL A 215 -15.13 6.82 -21.63
N SER A 216 -14.91 7.68 -22.64
CA SER A 216 -13.62 8.35 -22.84
C SER A 216 -13.27 9.31 -21.69
N ILE A 217 -14.27 9.93 -21.04
CA ILE A 217 -14.05 10.80 -19.87
C ILE A 217 -13.56 9.95 -18.69
N VAL A 218 -14.24 8.84 -18.41
CA VAL A 218 -13.86 7.93 -17.33
C VAL A 218 -12.49 7.30 -17.59
N GLN A 219 -12.22 6.85 -18.82
CA GLN A 219 -10.91 6.32 -19.20
C GLN A 219 -9.78 7.32 -18.95
N ARG A 220 -9.96 8.59 -19.33
CA ARG A 220 -8.95 9.64 -19.07
C ARG A 220 -8.77 9.91 -17.58
N ALA A 221 -9.88 9.99 -16.83
CA ALA A 221 -9.84 10.24 -15.39
C ALA A 221 -9.11 9.10 -14.65
N LEU A 222 -9.45 7.83 -14.94
CA LEU A 222 -8.81 6.67 -14.33
C LEU A 222 -7.33 6.52 -14.72
N ALA A 223 -6.97 6.80 -15.98
CA ALA A 223 -5.57 6.84 -16.42
C ALA A 223 -4.77 7.93 -15.71
N THR A 224 -5.36 9.11 -15.54
CA THR A 224 -4.75 10.21 -14.79
C THR A 224 -4.56 9.82 -13.34
N TYR A 225 -5.58 9.20 -12.72
CA TYR A 225 -5.55 8.80 -11.32
C TYR A 225 -4.47 7.76 -11.00
N GLY A 226 -4.27 6.79 -11.90
CA GLY A 226 -3.18 5.82 -11.78
C GLY A 226 -3.42 4.46 -12.43
N TYR A 227 -4.63 4.18 -12.93
CA TYR A 227 -4.93 2.89 -13.55
C TYR A 227 -4.31 2.77 -14.94
N THR A 228 -3.86 1.56 -15.29
CA THR A 228 -3.59 1.21 -16.69
C THR A 228 -4.91 0.83 -17.35
N ILE A 229 -5.40 1.68 -18.26
CA ILE A 229 -6.70 1.52 -18.94
C ILE A 229 -6.64 1.99 -20.40
N PRO A 230 -7.31 1.29 -21.33
CA PRO A 230 -7.42 1.76 -22.72
C PRO A 230 -7.97 3.19 -22.82
N GLN A 231 -7.57 3.92 -23.85
CA GLN A 231 -8.06 5.26 -24.18
C GLN A 231 -8.86 5.24 -25.50
N SER A 232 -9.70 4.21 -25.66
CA SER A 232 -10.42 3.91 -26.90
C SER A 232 -11.75 4.65 -27.04
N GLY A 233 -12.30 5.18 -25.94
CA GLY A 233 -13.69 5.66 -25.85
C GLY A 233 -14.73 4.54 -25.88
N VAL A 234 -14.30 3.27 -25.90
CA VAL A 234 -15.18 2.10 -26.01
C VAL A 234 -15.21 1.36 -24.68
N LEU A 235 -16.42 0.96 -24.24
CA LEU A 235 -16.58 0.06 -23.10
C LEU A 235 -16.30 -1.38 -23.53
N ASP A 236 -15.02 -1.70 -23.75
CA ASP A 236 -14.52 -3.06 -23.98
C ASP A 236 -14.31 -3.81 -22.65
N ASP A 237 -13.95 -5.09 -22.72
CA ASP A 237 -13.83 -5.94 -21.53
C ASP A 237 -12.64 -5.55 -20.64
N GLU A 238 -11.59 -4.97 -21.21
CA GLU A 238 -10.49 -4.40 -20.43
C GLU A 238 -10.97 -3.18 -19.64
N THR A 239 -11.65 -2.24 -20.31
CA THR A 239 -12.23 -1.05 -19.69
C THR A 239 -13.22 -1.43 -18.58
N ARG A 240 -14.09 -2.44 -18.81
CA ARG A 240 -15.02 -2.93 -17.78
C ARG A 240 -14.30 -3.47 -16.54
N GLN A 241 -13.21 -4.20 -16.72
CA GLN A 241 -12.45 -4.77 -15.60
C GLN A 241 -11.79 -3.67 -14.76
N VAL A 242 -11.20 -2.66 -15.40
CA VAL A 242 -10.61 -1.53 -14.68
C VAL A 242 -11.68 -0.71 -13.95
N ILE A 243 -12.80 -0.41 -14.60
CA ILE A 243 -13.91 0.31 -13.97
C ILE A 243 -14.48 -0.48 -12.79
N ARG A 244 -14.57 -1.81 -12.90
CA ARG A 244 -14.99 -2.66 -11.78
C ARG A 244 -14.02 -2.59 -10.61
N ALA A 245 -12.71 -2.64 -10.85
CA ALA A 245 -11.70 -2.49 -9.81
C ALA A 245 -11.84 -1.15 -9.09
N PHE A 246 -11.97 -0.06 -9.85
CA PHE A 246 -12.23 1.28 -9.33
C PHE A 246 -13.50 1.35 -8.49
N GLN A 247 -14.60 0.78 -8.99
CA GLN A 247 -15.88 0.74 -8.26
C GLN A 247 -15.77 -0.07 -6.96
N MET A 248 -15.08 -1.21 -6.95
CA MET A 248 -14.86 -1.98 -5.71
C MET A 248 -14.13 -1.15 -4.65
N HIS A 249 -13.22 -0.25 -5.05
CA HIS A 249 -12.51 0.63 -4.13
C HIS A 249 -13.38 1.82 -3.70
N PHE A 250 -13.86 2.63 -4.65
CA PHE A 250 -14.41 3.97 -4.36
C PHE A 250 -15.94 4.07 -4.43
N ARG A 251 -16.62 3.05 -4.94
CA ARG A 251 -18.08 3.02 -5.11
C ARG A 251 -18.67 1.60 -4.93
N PRO A 252 -18.48 0.96 -3.76
CA PRO A 252 -18.76 -0.47 -3.59
C PRO A 252 -20.25 -0.83 -3.67
N ALA A 253 -21.17 0.14 -3.62
CA ALA A 253 -22.60 -0.07 -3.83
C ALA A 253 -22.95 -0.55 -5.26
N GLY A 254 -22.09 -0.26 -6.26
CA GLY A 254 -22.31 -0.63 -7.66
C GLY A 254 -21.00 -0.98 -8.37
N ILE A 255 -20.72 -2.27 -8.53
CA ILE A 255 -19.45 -2.82 -9.06
C ILE A 255 -19.61 -3.54 -10.40
N SER A 256 -20.54 -3.09 -11.24
CA SER A 256 -20.88 -3.75 -12.50
C SER A 256 -19.73 -3.72 -13.52
N GLY A 257 -18.83 -2.74 -13.43
CA GLY A 257 -17.86 -2.39 -14.47
C GLY A 257 -18.45 -1.53 -15.59
N ILE A 258 -19.71 -1.11 -15.46
CA ILE A 258 -20.36 -0.15 -16.37
C ILE A 258 -20.27 1.22 -15.70
N PRO A 259 -19.66 2.23 -16.36
CA PRO A 259 -19.58 3.56 -15.80
C PRO A 259 -20.93 4.28 -15.91
N ASP A 260 -21.25 5.03 -14.86
CA ASP A 260 -22.37 5.95 -14.76
C ASP A 260 -21.87 7.32 -14.25
N ALA A 261 -22.78 8.28 -14.12
CA ALA A 261 -22.45 9.65 -13.71
C ALA A 261 -21.78 9.71 -12.34
N GLU A 262 -22.15 8.82 -11.41
CA GLU A 262 -21.47 8.72 -10.12
C GLU A 262 -20.04 8.20 -10.27
N THR A 263 -19.82 7.14 -11.06
CA THR A 263 -18.47 6.62 -11.35
C THR A 263 -17.57 7.70 -11.97
N GLU A 264 -18.10 8.46 -12.95
CA GLU A 264 -17.39 9.58 -13.56
C GLU A 264 -17.06 10.69 -12.55
N ALA A 265 -18.06 11.11 -11.76
CA ALA A 265 -17.89 12.18 -10.79
C ALA A 265 -16.89 11.83 -9.68
N VAL A 266 -16.90 10.59 -9.19
CA VAL A 266 -15.94 10.10 -8.20
C VAL A 266 -14.52 10.08 -8.79
N ALA A 267 -14.34 9.60 -10.03
CA ALA A 267 -13.04 9.59 -10.68
C ALA A 267 -12.47 11.01 -10.87
N LEU A 268 -13.31 11.95 -11.34
CA LEU A 268 -12.91 13.35 -11.52
C LEU A 268 -12.60 14.04 -10.18
N ALA A 269 -13.40 13.78 -9.13
CA ALA A 269 -13.17 14.34 -7.80
C ALA A 269 -11.85 13.85 -7.18
N LEU A 270 -11.49 12.58 -7.39
CA LEU A 270 -10.22 12.03 -6.96
C LEU A 270 -9.03 12.67 -7.67
N VAL A 271 -9.12 12.86 -8.99
CA VAL A 271 -8.09 13.57 -9.77
C VAL A 271 -7.96 15.03 -9.29
N GLU A 272 -9.08 15.71 -9.07
CA GLU A 272 -9.11 17.09 -8.57
C GLU A 272 -8.41 17.22 -7.20
N LYS A 273 -8.62 16.24 -6.31
CA LYS A 273 -8.11 16.32 -4.93
C LYS A 273 -6.64 15.93 -4.79
N TYR A 274 -6.18 14.91 -5.51
CA TYR A 274 -4.88 14.28 -5.25
C TYR A 274 -3.81 14.54 -6.31
N LEU A 275 -4.18 15.05 -7.49
CA LEU A 275 -3.27 15.15 -8.64
C LEU A 275 -3.32 16.51 -9.36
N SER A 276 -4.05 17.48 -8.79
CA SER A 276 -4.15 18.84 -9.31
C SER A 276 -3.18 19.81 -8.65
#